data_AF-A0AAJ5VZP1-F1
#
_entry.id   AF-A0AAJ5VZP1-F1
#
_cell.length_a   1.000
_cell.length_b   1.000
_cell.length_c   1.000
_cell.angle_alpha   90.00
_cell.angle_beta   90.00
_cell.angle_gamma   90.00
#
_symmetry.space_group_name_H-M   'P 1'
#
loop_
_entity.id
_entity.type
_entity.pdbx_description
1 polymer ?
#
loop_
_entity_poly.entity_id
_entity_poly.type
_entity_poly.pdbx_seq_one_letter_code
_entity_poly.pdbx_strand_id
1 'polypeptide(L)'
;MKRIFGAAMMVLLAGAPAMAACPAAVPGDSVEEIEANRLRVICLQQQASQDARIRSIEMDIQMLQMKQHQLDLQRRFDNLPRYEPPKIVIPR
;
A
#
# COMPACT_ATOMS: atom_id res chain seq x y z
N MET A 1 -7.84 -34.33 -26.20
CA MET A 1 -8.15 -33.75 -24.86
C MET A 1 -7.03 -33.89 -23.83
N LYS A 2 -5.99 -34.73 -24.03
CA LYS A 2 -4.90 -34.96 -23.05
C LYS A 2 -3.84 -33.83 -22.98
N ARG A 3 -3.82 -32.91 -23.94
CA ARG A 3 -2.83 -31.81 -24.02
C ARG A 3 -3.24 -30.52 -23.30
N ILE A 4 -4.52 -30.37 -22.96
CA ILE A 4 -5.04 -29.15 -22.30
C ILE A 4 -4.81 -29.21 -20.78
N PHE A 5 -4.80 -30.42 -20.21
CA PHE A 5 -4.54 -30.63 -18.77
C PHE A 5 -3.10 -30.29 -18.34
N GLY A 6 -2.11 -30.42 -19.24
CA GLY A 6 -0.71 -30.12 -18.91
C GLY A 6 -0.44 -28.61 -18.78
N ALA A 7 -1.11 -27.78 -19.58
CA ALA A 7 -0.91 -26.33 -19.57
C ALA A 7 -1.61 -25.65 -18.38
N ALA A 8 -2.75 -26.17 -17.94
CA ALA A 8 -3.48 -25.61 -16.80
C ALA A 8 -2.75 -25.82 -15.46
N MET A 9 -1.97 -26.90 -15.32
CA MET A 9 -1.25 -27.20 -14.08
C MET A 9 -0.02 -26.31 -13.86
N MET A 10 0.64 -25.85 -14.94
CA MET A 10 1.81 -24.96 -14.82
C MET A 10 1.46 -23.53 -14.37
N VAL A 11 0.25 -23.05 -14.65
CA VAL A 11 -0.19 -21.71 -14.24
C VAL A 11 -0.52 -21.64 -12.74
N LEU A 12 -0.94 -22.76 -12.13
CA LEU A 12 -1.26 -22.84 -10.70
C LEU A 12 -0.01 -22.88 -9.79
N LEU A 13 1.14 -23.30 -10.30
CA LEU A 13 2.40 -23.35 -9.54
C LEU A 13 3.17 -22.03 -9.52
N ALA A 14 2.80 -21.04 -10.35
CA ALA A 14 3.46 -19.74 -10.40
C ALA A 14 2.79 -18.66 -9.51
N GLY A 15 1.68 -18.99 -8.84
CA GLY A 15 0.80 -18.01 -8.19
C GLY A 15 0.90 -17.89 -6.67
N ALA A 16 1.76 -18.65 -5.99
CA ALA A 16 1.95 -18.50 -4.56
C ALA A 16 3.13 -17.55 -4.31
N PRO A 17 2.91 -16.27 -3.95
CA PRO A 17 3.94 -15.60 -3.17
C PRO A 17 4.06 -16.46 -1.91
N ALA A 18 5.21 -17.08 -1.72
CA ALA A 18 5.61 -17.51 -0.40
C ALA A 18 5.67 -16.22 0.43
N MET A 19 4.53 -15.82 0.99
CA MET A 19 4.46 -14.88 2.09
C MET A 19 5.40 -15.49 3.10
N ALA A 20 6.56 -14.85 3.25
CA ALA A 20 7.65 -15.34 4.07
C ALA A 20 7.06 -15.71 5.44
N ALA A 21 6.86 -17.00 5.71
CA ALA A 21 6.46 -17.40 7.05
C ALA A 21 7.79 -17.54 7.78
N CYS A 22 8.13 -16.55 8.62
CA CYS A 22 9.31 -16.70 9.45
C CYS A 22 9.24 -18.03 10.21
N PRO A 23 10.37 -18.73 10.39
CA PRO A 23 10.37 -20.07 10.95
C PRO A 23 9.67 -20.09 12.30
N ALA A 24 8.97 -21.19 12.61
CA ALA A 24 8.23 -21.35 13.87
C ALA A 24 9.17 -21.23 15.08
N ALA A 25 8.64 -20.82 16.24
CA ALA A 25 9.43 -20.76 17.47
C ALA A 25 9.72 -22.20 17.91
N VAL A 26 10.98 -22.48 18.25
CA VAL A 26 11.38 -23.78 18.78
C VAL A 26 11.53 -23.64 20.29
N PRO A 27 10.79 -24.42 21.11
CA PRO A 27 10.92 -24.37 22.56
C PRO A 27 12.19 -25.08 23.00
N GLY A 28 12.91 -24.52 23.97
CA GLY A 28 14.11 -25.11 24.57
C GLY A 28 15.33 -24.19 24.49
N ASP A 29 16.41 -24.62 25.17
CA ASP A 29 17.63 -23.84 25.39
C ASP A 29 18.90 -24.56 24.87
N SER A 30 18.75 -25.60 24.05
CA SER A 30 19.90 -26.21 23.37
C SER A 30 20.51 -25.24 22.35
N VAL A 31 21.76 -25.46 21.97
CA VAL A 31 22.49 -24.58 21.03
C VAL A 31 21.76 -24.50 19.69
N GLU A 32 21.21 -25.62 19.23
CA GLU A 32 20.45 -25.74 17.99
C GLU A 32 19.12 -24.96 18.06
N GLU A 33 18.42 -25.02 19.20
CA GLU A 33 17.15 -24.30 19.41
C GLU A 33 17.37 -22.78 19.50
N ILE A 34 18.45 -22.35 20.15
CA ILE A 34 18.83 -20.94 20.23
C ILE A 34 19.14 -20.39 18.85
N GLU A 35 19.91 -21.12 18.03
CA GLU A 35 20.26 -20.67 16.69
C GLU A 35 19.03 -20.64 15.76
N ALA A 36 18.13 -21.63 15.86
CA ALA A 36 16.87 -21.62 15.14
C ALA A 36 16.01 -20.39 15.50
N ASN A 37 15.92 -20.06 16.79
CA ASN A 37 15.21 -18.87 17.26
C ASN A 37 15.90 -17.56 16.86
N ARG A 38 17.24 -17.53 16.79
CA ARG A 38 18.00 -16.39 16.27
C ARG A 38 17.65 -16.09 14.81
N LEU A 39 17.65 -17.11 13.97
CA LEU A 39 17.27 -16.99 12.55
C LEU A 39 15.82 -16.49 12.41
N ARG A 40 14.92 -16.97 13.27
CA ARG A 40 13.55 -16.47 13.35
C ARG A 40 13.49 -14.97 13.66
N VAL A 41 14.23 -14.50 14.67
CA VAL A 41 14.24 -13.07 15.04
C VAL A 41 14.74 -12.21 13.88
N ILE A 42 15.80 -12.63 13.19
CA ILE A 42 16.33 -11.90 12.03
C ILE A 42 15.26 -11.80 10.93
N CYS A 43 14.58 -12.90 10.64
CA CYS A 43 13.48 -12.90 9.66
C CYS A 43 12.37 -11.92 10.08
N LEU A 44 11.91 -11.98 11.34
CA LEU A 44 10.84 -11.11 11.83
C LEU A 44 11.25 -9.63 11.79
N GLN A 45 12.51 -9.31 12.08
CA GLN A 45 13.05 -7.96 11.95
C GLN A 45 13.02 -7.46 10.50
N GLN A 46 13.42 -8.32 9.55
CA GLN A 46 13.37 -7.97 8.13
C GLN A 46 11.93 -7.73 7.68
N GLN A 47 10.98 -8.56 8.10
CA GLN A 47 9.56 -8.36 7.80
C GLN A 47 9.02 -7.07 8.38
N ALA A 48 9.25 -6.82 9.66
CA ALA A 48 8.83 -5.58 10.31
C ALA A 48 9.39 -4.35 9.58
N SER A 49 10.64 -4.41 9.11
CA SER A 49 11.25 -3.32 8.34
C SER A 49 10.61 -3.12 6.96
N GLN A 50 10.25 -4.21 6.28
CA GLN A 50 9.57 -4.15 4.98
C GLN A 50 8.15 -3.62 5.13
N ASP A 51 7.39 -4.12 6.12
CA ASP A 51 6.04 -3.65 6.41
C ASP A 51 6.03 -2.17 6.79
N ALA A 52 7.00 -1.72 7.60
CA ALA A 52 7.13 -0.31 7.96
C ALA A 52 7.39 0.56 6.72
N ARG A 53 8.25 0.11 5.79
CA ARG A 53 8.50 0.82 4.53
C ARG A 53 7.28 0.85 3.63
N ILE A 54 6.51 -0.24 3.54
CA ILE A 54 5.28 -0.26 2.75
C ILE A 54 4.28 0.74 3.33
N ARG A 55 4.06 0.71 4.66
CA ARG A 55 3.16 1.64 5.34
C ARG A 55 3.58 3.09 5.18
N SER A 56 4.89 3.39 5.21
CA SER A 56 5.36 4.76 4.99
C SER A 56 5.02 5.24 3.58
N ILE A 57 5.24 4.39 2.57
CA ILE A 57 4.90 4.71 1.18
C ILE A 57 3.39 4.92 1.01
N GLU A 58 2.57 4.07 1.64
CA GLU A 58 1.11 4.23 1.61
C GLU A 58 0.65 5.56 2.21
N MET A 59 1.23 5.96 3.35
CA MET A 59 0.95 7.26 3.97
C MET A 59 1.35 8.42 3.07
N ASP A 60 2.53 8.34 2.44
CA ASP A 60 3.00 9.37 1.51
C ASP A 60 2.06 9.51 0.30
N ILE A 61 1.61 8.39 -0.27
CA ILE A 61 0.64 8.39 -1.37
C ILE A 61 -0.67 9.07 -0.94
N GLN A 62 -1.21 8.71 0.21
CA GLN A 62 -2.46 9.31 0.72
C GLN A 62 -2.31 10.82 0.93
N MET A 63 -1.18 11.26 1.49
CA MET A 63 -0.90 12.69 1.68
C MET A 63 -0.83 13.43 0.33
N LEU A 64 -0.18 12.84 -0.68
CA LEU A 64 -0.10 13.43 -2.02
C LEU A 64 -1.48 13.51 -2.69
N GLN A 65 -2.32 12.48 -2.54
CA GLN A 65 -3.69 12.47 -3.05
C GLN A 65 -4.53 13.58 -2.42
N MET A 66 -4.44 13.77 -1.11
CA MET A 66 -5.15 14.85 -0.41
C MET A 66 -4.70 16.24 -0.88
N LYS A 67 -3.40 16.44 -1.05
CA LYS A 67 -2.85 17.70 -1.59
C LYS A 67 -3.37 17.96 -3.01
N GLN A 68 -3.38 16.94 -3.87
CA GLN A 68 -3.88 17.08 -5.23
C GLN A 68 -5.36 17.46 -5.24
N HIS A 69 -6.17 16.80 -4.41
CA HIS A 69 -7.59 17.10 -4.27
C HIS A 69 -7.83 18.54 -3.82
N GLN A 70 -7.08 19.01 -2.83
CA GLN A 70 -7.17 20.39 -2.36
C GLN A 70 -6.81 21.41 -3.46
N LEU A 71 -5.74 21.16 -4.23
CA LEU A 71 -5.36 22.01 -5.36
C LEU A 71 -6.41 22.01 -6.48
N ASP A 72 -7.09 20.89 -6.70
CA ASP A 72 -8.20 20.82 -7.64
C ASP A 72 -9.38 21.67 -7.18
N LEU A 73 -9.78 21.53 -5.92
CA LEU A 73 -10.83 22.37 -5.33
C LEU A 73 -10.49 23.85 -5.42
N GLN A 74 -9.27 24.24 -5.05
CA GLN A 74 -8.82 25.64 -5.14
C GLN A 74 -8.98 26.19 -6.55
N ARG A 75 -8.50 25.45 -7.57
CA ARG A 75 -8.66 25.84 -8.98
C ARG A 75 -10.12 25.98 -9.38
N ARG A 76 -11.02 25.12 -8.88
CA ARG A 76 -12.45 25.23 -9.17
C ARG A 76 -13.06 26.48 -8.54
N PHE A 77 -12.67 26.83 -7.32
CA PHE A 77 -13.09 28.06 -6.65
C PHE A 77 -12.56 29.31 -7.36
N ASP A 78 -11.29 29.31 -7.77
CA ASP A 78 -10.67 30.44 -8.47
C ASP A 78 -11.32 30.70 -9.85
N ASN A 79 -11.86 29.65 -10.48
CA ASN A 79 -12.58 29.72 -11.75
C ASN A 79 -14.08 29.97 -11.62
N LEU A 80 -14.62 30.25 -10.43
CA LEU A 80 -16.02 30.60 -10.28
C LEU A 80 -16.31 31.97 -10.94
N PRO A 81 -17.40 32.10 -11.71
CA PRO A 81 -17.79 33.37 -12.29
C PRO A 81 -18.08 34.38 -11.17
N ARG A 82 -17.51 35.57 -11.26
CA ARG A 82 -17.82 36.65 -10.33
C ARG A 82 -19.23 37.17 -10.62
N TYR A 83 -20.04 37.23 -9.57
CA TYR A 83 -21.35 37.86 -9.66
C TYR A 83 -21.19 39.37 -9.81
N GLU A 84 -21.72 39.93 -10.90
CA GLU A 84 -21.88 41.38 -11.04
C GLU A 84 -23.33 41.75 -10.68
N PRO A 85 -23.54 42.57 -9.63
CA PRO A 85 -24.89 42.98 -9.25
C PRO A 85 -25.51 43.87 -10.34
N PRO A 86 -26.84 43.76 -10.57
CA PRO A 86 -27.52 44.58 -11.56
C PRO A 86 -27.44 46.05 -11.18
N LYS A 87 -27.06 46.90 -12.13
CA LYS A 87 -27.06 48.36 -11.95
C LYS A 87 -28.51 48.85 -11.99
N ILE A 88 -29.08 49.13 -10.83
CA ILE A 88 -30.40 49.73 -10.70
C ILE A 88 -30.24 51.22 -11.04
N VAL A 89 -30.71 51.64 -12.21
CA VAL A 89 -30.78 53.05 -12.59
C VAL A 89 -32.11 53.60 -12.07
N ILE A 90 -32.06 54.48 -11.07
CA ILE A 90 -33.26 55.17 -10.56
C ILE A 90 -33.55 56.34 -11.51
N PRO A 91 -34.69 56.35 -12.23
CA PRO A 91 -35.06 57.50 -13.05
C PRO A 91 -35.35 58.71 -12.14
N ARG A 92 -34.79 59.86 -12.51
CA ARG A 92 -34.92 61.13 -11.81
C ARG A 92 -36.19 61.87 -12.23
#